data_AF-F8Q7I2-F1
#
_entry.id   AF-F8Q7I2-F1
#
_cell.length_a   1.000
_cell.length_b   1.000
_cell.length_c   1.000
_cell.angle_alpha   90.00
_cell.angle_beta   90.00
_cell.angle_gamma   90.00
#
_symmetry.space_group_name_H-M   'P 1'
#
loop_
_entity.id
_entity.type
_entity.pdbx_description
1 polymer ?
#
loop_
_entity_poly.entity_id
_entity_poly.type
_entity_poly.pdbx_seq_one_letter_code
_entity_poly.pdbx_strand_id
1 'polypeptide(L)' 'MAEQRSKAWPLADEALTNSILDLVQQAGQYKQLKKGANEATKTLNRGVAEFIVLTA' A
#
# COMPACT_ATOMS: atom_id res chain seq x y z
N MET A 1 23.57 -16.48 8.20
CA MET A 1 22.68 -16.98 7.13
C MET A 1 21.65 -15.91 6.87
N ALA A 2 21.60 -15.35 5.66
CA ALA A 2 20.55 -14.38 5.32
C ALA A 2 19.23 -15.14 5.28
N GLU A 3 18.38 -14.90 6.27
CA GLU A 3 17.02 -15.42 6.31
C GLU A 3 16.34 -15.07 4.99
N GLN A 4 15.93 -16.09 4.23
CA GLN A 4 15.36 -15.94 2.90
C GLN A 4 13.96 -15.30 3.04
N ARG A 5 13.93 -13.98 3.22
CA ARG A 5 12.69 -13.21 3.33
C ARG A 5 11.88 -13.41 2.06
N SER A 6 10.58 -13.64 2.24
CA SER A 6 9.60 -13.66 1.14
C SER A 6 9.72 -12.38 0.32
N LYS A 7 9.43 -12.48 -0.99
CA LYS A 7 9.32 -11.30 -1.88
C LYS A 7 8.27 -10.32 -1.37
N ALA A 8 7.24 -10.82 -0.69
CA ALA A 8 6.26 -10.01 0.03
C ALA A 8 6.81 -9.70 1.43
N TRP A 9 7.71 -8.73 1.52
CA TRP A 9 8.19 -8.17 2.78
C TRP A 9 8.27 -6.63 2.65
N PRO A 10 7.83 -5.86 3.66
CA PRO A 10 7.21 -6.29 4.93
C PRO A 10 5.74 -6.73 4.78
N LEU A 11 5.29 -7.64 5.67
CA LEU A 11 3.88 -7.99 5.83
C LEU A 11 3.32 -7.29 7.07
N ALA A 12 2.14 -6.71 6.92
CA ALA A 12 1.39 -6.17 8.04
C ALA A 12 0.79 -7.31 8.88
N ASP A 13 0.76 -7.13 10.20
CA ASP A 13 -0.04 -8.00 11.07
C ASP A 13 -1.54 -7.69 10.92
N GLU A 14 -2.38 -8.44 11.63
CA GLU A 14 -3.84 -8.30 11.54
C GLU A 14 -4.33 -6.91 11.97
N ALA A 15 -3.80 -6.36 13.06
CA ALA A 15 -4.21 -5.06 13.59
C ALA A 15 -3.85 -3.92 12.63
N LEU A 16 -2.63 -3.95 12.10
CA LEU A 16 -2.17 -2.99 11.10
C LEU A 16 -2.94 -3.15 9.78
N THR A 17 -3.25 -4.38 9.36
CA THR A 17 -4.04 -4.63 8.15
C THR A 17 -5.42 -4.00 8.25
N ASN A 18 -6.13 -4.16 9.37
CA ASN A 18 -7.42 -3.51 9.58
C ASN A 18 -7.30 -1.98 9.52
N SER A 19 -6.28 -1.42 10.18
CA SER A 19 -6.00 0.04 10.16
C SER A 19 -5.72 0.56 8.74
N ILE A 20 -4.97 -0.20 7.92
CA ILE A 20 -4.70 0.14 6.52
C ILE A 20 -5.99 0.10 5.70
N LEU A 21 -6.85 -0.91 5.89
CA LEU A 21 -8.10 -1.05 5.15
C LEU A 21 -9.08 0.08 5.47
N ASP A 22 -9.19 0.49 6.74
CA ASP A 22 -10.01 1.62 7.16
C ASP A 22 -9.51 2.94 6.52
N LEU A 23 -8.20 3.16 6.49
CA LEU A 23 -7.60 4.33 5.85
C LEU A 23 -7.82 4.33 4.33
N VAL A 24 -7.66 3.18 3.67
CA VAL A 24 -7.93 3.02 2.23
C VAL A 24 -9.39 3.31 1.91
N GLN A 25 -10.32 2.88 2.77
CA GLN A 25 -11.75 3.17 2.61
C GLN A 25 -12.02 4.68 2.71
N GLN A 26 -11.47 5.36 3.72
CA GLN A 26 -11.60 6.81 3.89
C GLN A 26 -11.01 7.59 2.71
N ALA A 27 -9.80 7.21 2.25
CA ALA A 27 -9.16 7.81 1.08
C ALA A 27 -9.99 7.62 -0.22
N GLY A 28 -10.74 6.51 -0.30
CA GLY A 28 -11.70 6.26 -1.36
C GLY A 28 -12.86 7.27 -1.35
N GLN A 29 -13.43 7.56 -0.16
CA GLN A 29 -14.51 8.53 0.01
C GLN A 29 -14.06 9.96 -0.35
N TYR A 30 -12.82 10.33 0.00
CA TYR A 30 -12.23 11.63 -0.34
C TYR A 30 -11.67 11.73 -1.76
N LYS A 31 -11.79 10.66 -2.56
CA LYS A 31 -11.26 10.60 -3.94
C LYS A 31 -9.74 10.82 -4.03
N GLN A 32 -9.01 10.54 -2.96
CA GLN A 32 -7.55 10.61 -2.91
C GLN A 32 -6.90 9.27 -3.31
N LEU A 33 -7.64 8.16 -3.23
CA LEU A 33 -7.13 6.83 -3.55
C LEU A 33 -6.86 6.64 -5.06
N LYS A 34 -5.69 6.09 -5.38
CA LYS A 34 -5.31 5.61 -6.72
C LYS A 34 -5.17 4.10 -6.67
N LYS A 35 -5.79 3.40 -7.64
CA LYS A 35 -5.91 1.93 -7.63
C LYS A 35 -5.20 1.33 -8.85
N GLY A 36 -4.58 0.17 -8.64
CA GLY A 36 -3.90 -0.60 -9.67
C GLY A 36 -2.41 -0.23 -9.81
N ALA A 37 -1.63 -1.18 -10.34
CA ALA A 37 -0.18 -1.07 -10.41
C ALA A 37 0.32 0.15 -11.20
N ASN A 38 -0.31 0.46 -12.34
CA ASN A 38 0.12 1.58 -13.20
C ASN A 38 -0.11 2.95 -12.58
N GLU A 39 -1.22 3.14 -11.85
CA GLU A 39 -1.49 4.41 -11.19
C GLU A 39 -0.63 4.58 -9.92
N ALA A 40 -0.34 3.48 -9.21
CA ALA A 40 0.62 3.48 -8.10
C ALA A 40 2.03 3.89 -8.56
N THR A 41 2.55 3.32 -9.65
CA THR A 41 3.88 3.71 -10.17
C THR A 41 3.90 5.12 -10.72
N LYS A 42 2.83 5.58 -11.38
CA LYS A 42 2.71 6.95 -11.88
C LYS A 42 2.69 8.00 -10.76
N THR A 43 2.02 7.72 -9.65
CA THR A 43 1.95 8.65 -8.50
C THR A 43 3.23 8.66 -7.69
N LEU A 44 3.90 7.51 -7.57
CA LEU A 44 5.27 7.40 -7.05
C LEU A 44 6.25 8.26 -7.86
N ASN A 45 6.29 8.08 -9.18
CA ASN A 45 7.22 8.80 -10.06
C ASN A 45 6.95 10.31 -10.10
N ARG A 46 5.73 10.75 -9.76
CA ARG A 46 5.35 12.16 -9.64
C ARG A 46 5.63 12.75 -8.25
N GLY A 47 6.06 11.94 -7.28
CA GLY A 47 6.35 12.38 -5.92
C GLY A 47 5.13 12.83 -5.12
N VAL A 48 3.93 12.32 -5.46
CA VAL A 48 2.68 12.68 -4.76
C VAL A 48 2.12 11.53 -3.91
N ALA A 49 2.65 10.32 -4.04
CA ALA A 49 2.23 9.19 -3.22
C ALA A 49 2.89 9.26 -1.84
N GLU A 50 2.08 9.25 -0.78
CA GLU A 50 2.59 9.22 0.61
C GLU A 50 3.05 7.82 1.03
N PHE A 51 2.29 6.79 0.63
CA PHE A 51 2.66 5.38 0.80
C PHE A 51 1.94 4.52 -0.25
N ILE A 52 2.40 3.27 -0.44
CA ILE A 52 1.83 2.31 -1.38
C ILE A 52 1.47 1.04 -0.64
N VAL A 53 0.25 0.56 -0.82
CA VAL A 53 -0.21 -0.75 -0.32
C VAL A 53 -0.13 -1.76 -1.46
N LEU A 54 0.57 -2.87 -1.22
CA LEU A 54 0.67 -4.01 -2.14
C LEU A 54 0.02 -5.23 -1.49
N THR A 55 -0.68 -6.03 -2.29
CA THR A 55 -1.21 -7.32 -1.85
C THR A 55 -0.13 -8.39 -2.00
N ALA A 56 0.02 -9.25 -0.98
CA ALA A 56 0.88 -10.43 -1.02
C ALA A 56 0.23 -11.60 -1.75
#